data_AF-K1TS44-F1
#
_entry.id   AF-K1TS44-F1
#
_cell.length_a   1.000
_cell.length_b   1.000
_cell.length_c   1.000
_cell.angle_alpha   90.00
_cell.angle_beta   90.00
_cell.angle_gamma   90.00
#
_symmetry.space_group_name_H-M   'P 1'
#
loop_
_entity.id
_entity.type
_entity.pdbx_description
1 polymer ?
#
loop_
_entity_poly.entity_id
_entity_poly.type
_entity_poly.pdbx_seq_one_letter_code
_entity_poly.pdbx_strand_id
1 'polypeptide(L)'
;EAIATGEMIELNQEKLPGCLYHRTAENDVARVEDRTFICSREKENAGPTNNWMDPKEMYAKLTKLYDGVMKGRTMYVIPYSMGPIGSPIAKVGVELTDSIYVVLNMDIMTRMGAQAFKNLPDDSNDFVRCLHSKADVDPEKRYIVQFPEDNTIWSINSAYGGNVLLGKKCFALRIASYQGWKEGWMAEHM
;
A
#
# COMPACT_ATOMS: atom_id res chain seq x y z
N GLU A 1 -17.06 -9.89 -10.28
CA GLU A 1 -15.71 -10.07 -10.86
C GLU A 1 -14.84 -11.01 -10.02
N ALA A 2 -14.48 -10.67 -8.78
CA ALA A 2 -13.56 -11.48 -7.95
C ALA A 2 -13.99 -12.95 -7.74
N ILE A 3 -15.30 -13.24 -7.71
CA ILE A 3 -15.84 -14.61 -7.65
C ILE A 3 -15.68 -15.31 -9.01
N ALA A 4 -15.99 -14.62 -10.10
CA ALA A 4 -15.92 -15.17 -11.45
C ALA A 4 -14.48 -15.51 -11.87
N THR A 5 -13.49 -14.77 -11.35
CA THR A 5 -12.07 -15.06 -11.57
C THR A 5 -11.51 -16.12 -10.61
N GLY A 6 -12.28 -16.55 -9.60
CA GLY A 6 -11.85 -17.50 -8.57
C GLY A 6 -10.91 -16.92 -7.51
N GLU A 7 -10.63 -15.61 -7.52
CA GLU A 7 -9.80 -14.96 -6.49
C GLU A 7 -10.51 -14.99 -5.12
N MET A 8 -11.85 -14.95 -5.11
CA MET A 8 -12.68 -14.97 -3.92
C MET A 8 -13.72 -16.08 -4.00
N ILE A 9 -14.04 -16.69 -2.86
CA ILE A 9 -15.06 -17.72 -2.71
C ILE A 9 -16.19 -17.16 -1.86
N GLU A 10 -17.44 -17.30 -2.28
CA GLU A 10 -18.58 -16.93 -1.44
C GLU A 10 -18.66 -17.84 -0.21
N LEU A 11 -18.87 -17.24 0.96
CA LEU A 11 -19.22 -17.99 2.16
C LEU A 11 -20.70 -18.38 2.13
N ASN A 12 -21.13 -19.13 3.14
CA ASN A 12 -22.53 -19.48 3.30
C ASN A 12 -23.37 -18.20 3.49
N GLN A 13 -24.23 -17.87 2.52
CA GLN A 13 -24.99 -16.62 2.50
C GLN A 13 -26.16 -16.57 3.49
N GLU A 14 -26.62 -17.71 4.02
CA GLU A 14 -27.61 -17.73 5.10
C GLU A 14 -26.98 -17.31 6.43
N LYS A 15 -25.71 -17.65 6.65
CA LYS A 15 -24.98 -17.36 7.89
C LYS A 15 -24.17 -16.07 7.83
N LEU A 16 -23.57 -15.79 6.69
CA LEU A 16 -22.61 -14.70 6.45
C LEU A 16 -22.91 -14.01 5.10
N PRO A 17 -24.06 -13.32 4.98
CA PRO A 17 -24.47 -12.67 3.75
C PRO A 17 -23.46 -11.59 3.33
N GLY A 18 -23.10 -11.58 2.05
CA GLY A 18 -22.12 -10.66 1.48
C GLY A 18 -20.66 -10.94 1.86
N CYS A 19 -20.39 -11.97 2.67
CA CYS A 19 -19.03 -12.31 3.07
C CYS A 19 -18.35 -13.22 2.05
N LEU A 20 -17.06 -12.96 1.84
CA LEU A 20 -16.19 -13.70 0.93
C LEU A 20 -15.01 -14.29 1.69
N TYR A 21 -14.45 -15.35 1.15
CA TYR A 21 -13.26 -16.03 1.64
C TYR A 21 -12.15 -15.98 0.59
N HIS A 22 -10.96 -15.60 1.02
CA HIS A 22 -9.74 -15.56 0.21
C HIS A 22 -8.70 -16.53 0.76
N ARG A 23 -7.97 -17.20 -0.13
CA ARG A 23 -6.79 -18.01 0.21
C ARG A 23 -5.58 -17.43 -0.49
N THR A 24 -4.57 -17.04 0.28
CA THR A 24 -3.28 -16.65 -0.27
C THR A 24 -2.41 -17.86 -0.60
N ALA A 25 -1.31 -17.62 -1.30
CA ALA A 25 -0.28 -18.62 -1.50
C ALA A 25 0.40 -18.95 -0.15
N GLU A 26 0.83 -20.20 0.03
CA GLU A 26 1.46 -20.66 1.28
C GLU A 26 2.74 -19.89 1.64
N ASN A 27 3.42 -19.34 0.63
CA ASN A 27 4.63 -18.53 0.78
C ASN A 27 4.34 -17.04 1.05
N ASP A 28 3.07 -16.65 1.21
CA ASP A 28 2.63 -15.27 1.35
C ASP A 28 1.44 -15.16 2.34
N VAL A 29 1.76 -15.41 3.61
CA VAL A 29 0.78 -15.52 4.71
C VAL A 29 1.03 -14.51 5.84
N ALA A 30 2.03 -13.66 5.70
CA ALA A 30 2.44 -12.71 6.73
C ALA A 30 3.16 -11.50 6.13
N ARG A 31 3.42 -10.51 6.98
CA ARG A 31 4.40 -9.47 6.66
C ARG A 31 5.80 -10.07 6.60
N VAL A 32 6.66 -9.45 5.81
CA VAL A 32 8.06 -9.87 5.65
C VAL A 32 8.99 -8.71 6.03
N GLU A 33 9.36 -8.67 7.30
CA GLU A 33 10.13 -7.57 7.86
C GLU A 33 11.51 -7.42 7.20
N ASP A 34 12.17 -8.52 6.83
CA ASP A 34 13.47 -8.55 6.13
C ASP A 34 13.42 -7.98 4.71
N ARG A 35 12.22 -7.90 4.12
CA ARG A 35 11.96 -7.32 2.79
C ARG A 35 11.26 -5.96 2.86
N THR A 36 11.14 -5.38 4.04
CA THR A 36 10.55 -4.05 4.25
C THR A 36 11.66 -3.01 4.47
N PHE A 37 11.66 -1.92 3.70
CA PHE A 37 12.75 -0.94 3.70
C PHE A 37 12.25 0.51 3.88
N ILE A 38 13.02 1.29 4.64
CA ILE A 38 12.93 2.75 4.68
C ILE A 38 14.09 3.31 3.86
N CYS A 39 13.80 3.83 2.68
CA CYS A 39 14.77 4.40 1.76
C CYS A 39 14.80 5.93 1.89
N SER A 40 15.28 6.41 3.04
CA SER A 40 15.61 7.82 3.25
C SER A 40 16.88 8.21 2.49
N ARG A 41 17.06 9.50 2.19
CA ARG A 41 18.26 10.00 1.47
C ARG A 41 19.55 9.70 2.21
N GLU A 42 19.54 9.93 3.52
CA GLU A 42 20.64 9.57 4.42
C GLU A 42 20.28 8.30 5.18
N LYS A 43 21.26 7.41 5.38
CA LYS A 43 21.05 6.13 6.07
C LYS A 43 20.65 6.32 7.54
N GLU A 44 21.21 7.33 8.17
CA GLU A 44 21.01 7.66 9.58
C GLU A 44 19.55 8.01 9.88
N ASN A 45 18.82 8.55 8.88
CA ASN A 45 17.41 8.91 9.02
C ASN A 45 16.47 7.69 9.04
N ALA A 46 16.88 6.55 8.48
CA ALA A 46 16.16 5.29 8.70
C ALA A 46 16.43 4.77 10.11
N GLY A 47 17.61 5.04 10.66
CA GLY A 47 17.99 4.66 12.02
C GLY A 47 18.22 3.16 12.21
N PRO A 48 18.50 2.72 13.45
CA PRO A 48 18.94 1.36 13.73
C PRO A 48 17.81 0.32 13.73
N THR A 49 16.55 0.74 13.69
CA THR A 49 15.37 -0.15 13.76
C THR A 49 14.82 -0.53 12.39
N ASN A 50 15.35 0.04 11.30
CA ASN A 50 14.83 -0.13 9.95
C ASN A 50 15.90 -0.71 9.01
N ASN A 51 15.45 -1.49 8.03
CA ASN A 51 16.30 -1.84 6.90
C ASN A 51 16.40 -0.63 5.98
N TRP A 52 17.61 -0.32 5.52
CA TRP A 52 17.88 0.81 4.64
C TRP A 52 18.59 0.33 3.37
N MET A 53 18.26 0.98 2.26
CA MET A 53 18.98 0.91 0.99
C MET A 53 18.95 2.31 0.39
N ASP A 54 20.00 2.68 -0.34
CA ASP A 54 20.02 3.95 -1.06
C ASP A 54 18.78 4.07 -1.96
N PRO A 55 18.06 5.20 -1.93
CA PRO A 55 16.81 5.34 -2.67
C PRO A 55 17.00 5.23 -4.19
N LYS A 56 18.13 5.70 -4.75
CA LYS A 56 18.40 5.59 -6.19
C LYS A 56 18.65 4.13 -6.59
N GLU A 57 19.42 3.41 -5.79
CA GLU A 57 19.64 1.97 -6.00
C GLU A 57 18.32 1.19 -5.91
N MET A 58 17.49 1.50 -4.91
CA MET A 58 16.21 0.84 -4.72
C MET A 58 15.23 1.15 -5.85
N TYR A 59 15.09 2.42 -6.28
CA TYR A 59 14.27 2.76 -7.44
C TYR A 59 14.75 2.06 -8.70
N ALA A 60 16.06 2.02 -8.97
CA ALA A 60 16.62 1.35 -10.14
C ALA A 60 16.35 -0.17 -10.11
N LYS A 61 16.40 -0.79 -8.92
CA LYS A 61 16.09 -2.21 -8.71
C LYS A 61 14.61 -2.49 -8.96
N LEU A 62 13.73 -1.76 -8.29
CA LEU A 62 12.29 -2.00 -8.35
C LEU A 62 11.70 -1.66 -9.73
N THR A 63 12.19 -0.62 -10.40
CA THR A 63 11.70 -0.22 -11.73
C THR A 63 11.81 -1.39 -12.72
N LYS A 64 12.90 -2.16 -12.66
CA LYS A 64 13.09 -3.37 -13.48
C LYS A 64 12.08 -4.48 -13.16
N LEU A 65 11.63 -4.58 -11.91
CA LEU A 65 10.64 -5.57 -11.51
C LEU A 65 9.21 -5.16 -11.90
N TYR A 66 8.94 -3.86 -12.03
CA TYR A 66 7.63 -3.34 -12.44
C TYR A 66 7.44 -3.29 -13.96
N ASP A 67 8.51 -3.33 -14.75
CA ASP A 67 8.40 -3.26 -16.20
C ASP A 67 7.53 -4.40 -16.78
N GLY A 68 6.40 -4.03 -17.39
CA GLY A 68 5.44 -4.97 -17.94
C GLY A 68 4.72 -5.90 -16.94
N VAL A 69 4.91 -5.72 -15.62
CA VAL A 69 4.46 -6.70 -14.61
C VAL A 69 2.94 -6.88 -14.56
N MET A 70 2.19 -5.83 -14.92
CA MET A 70 0.72 -5.85 -14.95
C MET A 70 0.15 -6.22 -16.33
N LYS A 71 0.97 -6.67 -17.28
CA LYS A 71 0.49 -7.02 -18.62
C LYS A 71 -0.61 -8.07 -18.56
N GLY A 72 -1.76 -7.76 -19.16
CA GLY A 72 -2.95 -8.64 -19.15
C GLY A 72 -3.78 -8.58 -17.87
N ARG A 73 -3.45 -7.69 -16.93
CA ARG A 73 -4.21 -7.42 -15.71
C ARG A 73 -4.76 -5.98 -15.74
N THR A 74 -5.89 -5.76 -15.09
CA THR A 74 -6.40 -4.41 -14.85
C THR A 74 -5.53 -3.73 -13.81
N MET A 75 -5.03 -2.53 -14.12
CA MET A 75 -4.46 -1.64 -13.10
C MET A 75 -5.59 -0.79 -12.52
N TYR A 76 -5.93 -1.04 -11.26
CA TYR A 76 -6.89 -0.25 -10.51
C TYR A 76 -6.20 0.99 -9.93
N VAL A 77 -6.91 2.11 -9.96
CA VAL A 77 -6.50 3.37 -9.30
C VAL A 77 -7.42 3.57 -8.11
N ILE A 78 -6.85 3.58 -6.91
CA ILE A 78 -7.59 3.61 -5.65
C ILE A 78 -7.23 4.88 -4.88
N PRO A 79 -7.96 6.00 -5.07
CA PRO A 79 -7.86 7.14 -4.16
C PRO A 79 -8.47 6.79 -2.80
N TYR A 80 -7.85 7.21 -1.72
CA TYR A 80 -8.37 7.01 -0.37
C TYR A 80 -7.96 8.10 0.62
N SER A 81 -8.82 8.34 1.61
CA SER A 81 -8.56 9.26 2.72
C SER A 81 -8.23 8.52 4.02
N MET A 82 -7.10 8.88 4.62
CA MET A 82 -6.69 8.50 5.98
C MET A 82 -7.30 9.48 6.99
N GLY A 83 -8.44 9.08 7.54
CA GLY A 83 -9.28 9.91 8.41
C GLY A 83 -10.55 10.41 7.72
N PRO A 84 -11.45 11.08 8.45
CA PRO A 84 -12.73 11.57 7.89
C PRO A 84 -12.51 12.52 6.70
N ILE A 85 -13.28 12.32 5.64
CA ILE A 85 -13.31 13.24 4.50
C ILE A 85 -13.84 14.60 4.97
N GLY A 86 -13.23 15.69 4.49
CA GLY A 86 -13.49 17.05 4.96
C GLY A 86 -12.61 17.49 6.14
N SER A 87 -11.91 16.55 6.80
CA SER A 87 -11.06 16.89 7.95
C SER A 87 -9.77 17.59 7.51
N PRO A 88 -9.37 18.70 8.14
CA PRO A 88 -8.14 19.43 7.79
C PRO A 88 -6.86 18.63 8.10
N ILE A 89 -6.95 17.58 8.91
CA ILE A 89 -5.82 16.71 9.28
C ILE A 89 -5.82 15.38 8.52
N ALA A 90 -6.83 15.12 7.68
CA ALA A 90 -6.87 13.88 6.92
C ALA A 90 -5.82 13.90 5.81
N LYS A 91 -5.14 12.77 5.63
CA LYS A 91 -4.10 12.61 4.61
C LYS A 91 -4.62 11.78 3.45
N VAL A 92 -4.25 12.12 2.22
CA VAL A 92 -4.72 11.43 1.01
C VAL A 92 -3.64 10.50 0.49
N GLY A 93 -4.07 9.31 0.05
CA GLY A 93 -3.22 8.36 -0.67
C GLY A 93 -3.90 7.93 -1.97
N VAL A 94 -3.09 7.53 -2.95
CA VAL A 94 -3.57 6.89 -4.17
C VAL A 94 -2.78 5.61 -4.37
N GLU A 95 -3.47 4.47 -4.36
CA GLU A 95 -2.88 3.16 -4.57
C GLU A 95 -3.18 2.62 -5.96
N LEU A 96 -2.12 2.37 -6.72
CA LEU A 96 -2.17 1.61 -7.97
C LEU A 96 -1.95 0.14 -7.65
N THR A 97 -2.83 -0.74 -8.13
CA THR A 97 -2.73 -2.18 -7.86
C THR A 97 -3.28 -2.99 -9.03
N ASP A 98 -2.76 -4.19 -9.25
CA ASP A 98 -3.30 -5.19 -10.18
C ASP A 98 -4.14 -6.27 -9.48
N SER A 99 -4.50 -6.05 -8.21
CA SER A 99 -5.19 -7.03 -7.37
C SER A 99 -6.57 -6.54 -6.92
N ILE A 100 -7.62 -7.22 -7.38
CA ILE A 100 -9.00 -6.96 -6.93
C ILE A 100 -9.19 -7.27 -5.44
N TYR A 101 -8.40 -8.19 -4.87
CA TYR A 101 -8.37 -8.41 -3.42
C TYR A 101 -7.98 -7.12 -2.68
N VAL A 102 -6.97 -6.39 -3.19
CA VAL A 102 -6.53 -5.13 -2.60
C VAL A 102 -7.63 -4.07 -2.71
N VAL A 103 -8.27 -3.94 -3.87
CA VAL A 103 -9.38 -2.99 -4.09
C VAL A 103 -10.48 -3.19 -3.04
N LEU A 104 -10.98 -4.42 -2.90
CA LEU A 104 -12.09 -4.74 -1.99
C LEU A 104 -11.72 -4.49 -0.52
N ASN A 105 -10.49 -4.79 -0.12
CA ASN A 105 -10.06 -4.57 1.25
C ASN A 105 -9.72 -3.11 1.54
N MET A 106 -9.22 -2.35 0.57
CA MET A 106 -9.00 -0.91 0.72
C MET A 106 -10.31 -0.14 0.82
N ASP A 107 -11.37 -0.57 0.13
CA ASP A 107 -12.73 -0.02 0.28
C ASP A 107 -13.26 -0.18 1.72
N ILE A 108 -13.00 -1.32 2.35
CA ILE A 108 -13.38 -1.55 3.75
C ILE A 108 -12.49 -0.76 4.72
N MET A 109 -11.18 -0.77 4.48
CA MET A 109 -10.18 -0.27 5.42
C MET A 109 -10.01 1.25 5.40
N THR A 110 -10.45 1.91 4.34
CA THR A 110 -10.24 3.34 4.11
C THR A 110 -11.52 4.01 3.60
N ARG A 111 -11.52 5.34 3.50
CA ARG A 111 -12.58 6.06 2.80
C ARG A 111 -12.16 6.19 1.34
N MET A 112 -12.47 5.15 0.57
CA MET A 112 -12.05 5.00 -0.83
C MET A 112 -12.96 5.77 -1.79
N GLY A 113 -12.37 6.32 -2.85
CA GLY A 113 -13.08 6.93 -3.97
C GLY A 113 -12.68 8.39 -4.21
N ALA A 114 -13.24 8.99 -5.26
CA ALA A 114 -12.92 10.36 -5.68
C ALA A 114 -13.14 11.41 -4.57
N GLN A 115 -14.06 11.14 -3.64
CA GLN A 115 -14.31 12.00 -2.49
C GLN A 115 -13.10 12.12 -1.53
N ALA A 116 -12.10 11.24 -1.62
CA ALA A 116 -10.86 11.36 -0.87
C ALA A 116 -10.12 12.68 -1.18
N PHE A 117 -10.25 13.21 -2.39
CA PHE A 117 -9.59 14.44 -2.81
C PHE A 117 -10.26 15.72 -2.30
N LYS A 118 -11.43 15.66 -1.65
CA LYS A 118 -12.14 16.87 -1.17
C LYS A 118 -11.33 17.76 -0.24
N ASN A 119 -10.29 17.22 0.40
CA ASN A 119 -9.41 17.97 1.30
C ASN A 119 -8.23 18.63 0.59
N LEU A 120 -8.04 18.35 -0.69
CA LEU A 120 -6.94 18.86 -1.48
C LEU A 120 -7.45 19.87 -2.52
N PRO A 121 -6.67 20.92 -2.82
CA PRO A 121 -6.87 21.71 -4.03
C PRO A 121 -6.86 20.84 -5.30
N ASP A 122 -7.59 21.25 -6.34
CA ASP A 122 -7.71 20.49 -7.60
C ASP A 122 -6.36 20.24 -8.29
N ASP A 123 -5.38 21.13 -8.12
CA ASP A 123 -4.01 21.05 -8.65
C ASP A 123 -2.98 20.51 -7.65
N SER A 124 -3.44 20.00 -6.50
CA SER A 124 -2.57 19.52 -5.44
C SER A 124 -1.82 18.26 -5.83
N ASN A 125 -0.53 18.24 -5.47
CA ASN A 125 0.33 17.06 -5.55
C ASN A 125 0.58 16.44 -4.17
N ASP A 126 -0.16 16.87 -3.14
CA ASP A 126 0.00 16.48 -1.74
C ASP A 126 -0.81 15.21 -1.38
N PHE A 127 -0.42 14.11 -2.02
CA PHE A 127 -0.92 12.77 -1.70
C PHE A 127 0.24 11.77 -1.68
N VAL A 128 0.04 10.68 -0.94
CA VAL A 128 0.99 9.58 -0.89
C VAL A 128 0.79 8.66 -2.10
N ARG A 129 1.85 8.52 -2.91
CA ARG A 129 1.88 7.68 -4.11
C ARG A 129 2.16 6.23 -3.69
N CYS A 130 1.18 5.38 -3.85
CA CYS A 130 1.27 3.97 -3.50
C CYS A 130 1.25 3.14 -4.80
N LEU A 131 2.30 2.36 -5.06
CA LEU A 131 2.38 1.44 -6.19
C LEU A 131 2.47 0.01 -5.66
N HIS A 132 1.55 -0.83 -6.10
CA HIS A 132 1.49 -2.24 -5.74
C HIS A 132 1.35 -3.12 -7.01
N SER A 133 2.04 -4.25 -7.05
CA SER A 133 1.70 -5.36 -7.96
C SER A 133 1.89 -6.69 -7.26
N LYS A 134 0.90 -7.58 -7.39
CA LYS A 134 1.00 -8.96 -6.92
C LYS A 134 2.12 -9.72 -7.63
N ALA A 135 2.39 -9.36 -8.89
CA ALA A 135 3.36 -10.02 -9.75
C ALA A 135 3.17 -11.55 -9.71
N ASP A 136 4.24 -12.30 -9.45
CA ASP A 136 4.22 -13.76 -9.36
C ASP A 136 4.23 -14.27 -7.91
N VAL A 137 4.12 -13.37 -6.92
CA VAL A 137 4.20 -13.70 -5.48
C VAL A 137 5.54 -14.40 -5.12
N ASP A 138 6.60 -14.07 -5.86
CA ASP A 138 7.95 -14.62 -5.69
C ASP A 138 8.61 -14.03 -4.42
N PRO A 139 8.86 -14.83 -3.36
CA PRO A 139 9.40 -14.33 -2.10
C PRO A 139 10.81 -13.71 -2.27
N GLU A 140 11.60 -14.15 -3.25
CA GLU A 140 12.95 -13.60 -3.47
C GLU A 140 12.94 -12.21 -4.12
N LYS A 141 11.85 -11.91 -4.82
CA LYS A 141 11.60 -10.62 -5.45
C LYS A 141 10.58 -9.76 -4.70
N ARG A 142 10.26 -10.14 -3.46
CA ARG A 142 9.34 -9.41 -2.58
C ARG A 142 10.01 -8.19 -1.98
N TYR A 143 9.34 -7.05 -2.07
CA TYR A 143 9.80 -5.78 -1.49
C TYR A 143 8.61 -4.94 -1.05
N ILE A 144 8.72 -4.32 0.12
CA ILE A 144 7.76 -3.35 0.65
C ILE A 144 8.55 -2.11 1.09
N VAL A 145 8.63 -1.11 0.23
CA VAL A 145 9.58 0.00 0.34
C VAL A 145 8.85 1.31 0.58
N GLN A 146 9.39 2.11 1.49
CA GLN A 146 8.91 3.45 1.79
C GLN A 146 9.99 4.45 1.42
N PHE A 147 9.60 5.53 0.74
CA PHE A 147 10.44 6.67 0.37
C PHE A 147 9.84 7.91 1.05
N PRO A 148 10.24 8.20 2.31
CA PRO A 148 9.56 9.20 3.14
C PRO A 148 9.59 10.60 2.54
N GLU A 149 10.74 11.03 2.02
CA GLU A 149 10.95 12.35 1.44
C GLU A 149 10.13 12.59 0.17
N ASP A 150 9.75 11.51 -0.53
CA ASP A 150 9.01 11.55 -1.80
C ASP A 150 7.52 11.23 -1.62
N ASN A 151 7.05 11.04 -0.38
CA ASN A 151 5.69 10.60 -0.05
C ASN A 151 5.27 9.38 -0.90
N THR A 152 6.14 8.37 -0.97
CA THR A 152 5.97 7.25 -1.92
C THR A 152 6.14 5.89 -1.24
N ILE A 153 5.32 4.92 -1.63
CA ILE A 153 5.34 3.54 -1.14
C ILE A 153 5.28 2.60 -2.34
N TRP A 154 6.25 1.69 -2.48
CA TRP A 154 6.26 0.67 -3.54
C TRP A 154 6.22 -0.73 -2.92
N SER A 155 5.32 -1.59 -3.39
CA SER A 155 5.15 -2.97 -2.93
C SER A 155 5.03 -3.94 -4.10
N ILE A 156 5.77 -5.04 -4.09
CA ILE A 156 5.74 -6.02 -5.19
C ILE A 156 5.95 -7.45 -4.69
N ASN A 157 5.41 -8.43 -5.43
CA ASN A 157 5.52 -9.87 -5.18
C ASN A 157 4.95 -10.32 -3.82
N SER A 158 3.90 -9.64 -3.36
CA SER A 158 3.03 -10.10 -2.27
C SER A 158 1.57 -9.83 -2.64
N ALA A 159 0.66 -10.56 -2.03
CA ALA A 159 -0.78 -10.45 -2.09
C ALA A 159 -1.39 -10.32 -0.68
N TYR A 160 -0.57 -10.23 0.37
CA TYR A 160 -1.02 -10.42 1.75
C TYR A 160 -1.04 -9.15 2.60
N GLY A 161 -2.24 -8.84 3.13
CA GLY A 161 -2.43 -7.96 4.28
C GLY A 161 -1.59 -6.68 4.28
N GLY A 162 -0.74 -6.52 5.31
CA GLY A 162 0.05 -5.29 5.50
C GLY A 162 1.13 -5.02 4.44
N ASN A 163 1.42 -5.97 3.56
CA ASN A 163 2.34 -5.78 2.44
C ASN A 163 1.64 -5.06 1.28
N VAL A 164 0.33 -5.26 1.12
CA VAL A 164 -0.42 -4.86 -0.08
C VAL A 164 -1.57 -3.90 0.21
N LEU A 165 -1.99 -3.73 1.45
CA LEU A 165 -2.99 -2.74 1.85
C LEU A 165 -2.24 -1.50 2.32
N LEU A 166 -1.80 -0.66 1.38
CA LEU A 166 -0.74 0.33 1.64
C LEU A 166 -1.20 1.46 2.56
N GLY A 167 -2.52 1.70 2.67
CA GLY A 167 -3.09 2.55 3.71
C GLY A 167 -2.86 2.06 5.15
N LYS A 168 -2.73 0.74 5.38
CA LYS A 168 -2.83 0.13 6.72
C LYS A 168 -1.63 0.39 7.63
N LYS A 169 -0.41 0.05 7.18
CA LYS A 169 0.81 0.21 7.99
C LYS A 169 1.87 1.02 7.26
N CYS A 170 2.01 0.81 5.96
CA CYS A 170 2.95 1.56 5.13
C CYS A 170 2.65 3.06 5.18
N PHE A 171 1.40 3.47 4.96
CA PHE A 171 1.02 4.85 5.15
C PHE A 171 0.76 5.18 6.62
N ALA A 172 -0.27 4.60 7.25
CA ALA A 172 -0.77 5.04 8.56
C ALA A 172 0.28 5.11 9.68
N LEU A 173 1.39 4.36 9.57
CA LEU A 173 2.49 4.42 10.53
C LEU A 173 3.79 4.90 9.90
N ARG A 174 4.29 4.27 8.83
CA ARG A 174 5.67 4.52 8.37
C ARG A 174 5.84 5.85 7.66
N ILE A 175 5.02 6.16 6.67
CA ILE A 175 5.03 7.48 6.03
C ILE A 175 4.44 8.53 6.98
N ALA A 176 3.36 8.18 7.69
CA ALA A 176 2.70 9.09 8.61
C ALA A 176 3.61 9.54 9.77
N SER A 177 4.49 8.69 10.32
CA SER A 177 5.40 9.10 11.38
C SER A 177 6.44 10.10 10.89
N TYR A 178 6.93 9.95 9.66
CA TYR A 178 7.79 10.94 9.02
C TYR A 178 7.06 12.27 8.76
N GLN A 179 5.82 12.21 8.26
CA GLN A 179 4.98 13.40 8.08
C GLN A 179 4.72 14.09 9.42
N GLY A 180 4.34 13.33 10.45
CA GLY A 180 4.11 13.81 11.81
C GLY A 180 5.34 14.49 12.39
N TRP A 181 6.52 13.88 12.26
CA TRP A 181 7.78 14.51 12.66
C TRP A 181 8.01 15.85 11.96
N LYS A 182 7.77 15.92 10.65
CA LYS A 182 8.00 17.14 9.87
C LYS A 182 6.97 18.24 10.16
N GLU A 183 5.74 17.86 10.51
CA GLU A 183 4.59 18.76 10.66
C GLU A 183 4.20 19.03 12.12
N GLY A 184 4.85 18.40 13.10
CA GLY A 184 4.62 18.62 14.53
C GLY A 184 3.44 17.85 15.12
N TRP A 185 3.13 16.64 14.62
CA TRP A 185 2.11 15.74 15.17
C TRP A 185 2.61 14.28 15.26
N MET A 186 1.78 13.38 15.80
CA MET A 186 2.17 12.01 16.15
C MET A 186 1.35 10.96 15.39
N ALA A 187 2.03 10.00 14.75
CA ALA A 187 1.41 8.83 14.11
C ALA A 187 1.83 7.57 14.87
N GLU A 188 0.91 6.99 15.63
CA GLU A 188 1.26 6.06 16.70
C GLU A 188 0.59 4.70 16.56
N HIS A 189 1.24 3.67 17.10
CA HIS A 189 0.66 2.33 17.23
C HIS A 189 0.06 2.15 18.62
N MET A 190 -1.08 2.80 18.86
CA MET A 190 -1.82 2.82 20.13
C MET A 190 -2.93 1.77 20.19
#